data_AF-A0A7D5QAJ8-F1
#
_entry.id   AF-A0A7D5QAJ8-F1
#
_cell.length_a   1.000
_cell.length_b   1.000
_cell.length_c   1.000
_cell.angle_alpha   90.00
_cell.angle_beta   90.00
_cell.angle_gamma   90.00
#
_symmetry.space_group_name_H-M   'P 1'
#
loop_
_entity.id
_entity.type
_entity.pdbx_description
1 polymer ?
#
loop_
_entity_poly.entity_id
_entity_poly.type
_entity_poly.pdbx_seq_one_letter_code
_entity_poly.pdbx_strand_id
1 'polypeptide(L)'
;MTTDRWRPRRRILTLLLVGLLVVSAGCAGLGGDGTSTPDAETDAAETDAATPDSSPESTTDDGHEHTHGNETEGTSGNDTSTNASAEADGKLTVVVAGDEVALQEQSQSEGSAFWIDVDDPHAWHASDAEQPVAEALSTLGIDAGPDELSYDGETYSAGDDGTSINVRVNGEEVDPTEHTLSDGDEVWVTVETADMDVDTPGEYIKADQQHIHGPITFEVDGEEVDFSEDRYQSGHQHFHFEGGSGNPWHAHSYSITLEWAMNTLEGIEVSENSVTYDGTTYDGSDSDTTVTIEVNGESVDPSEYFLKDGDSVNIVVETEE
;
A
#
# COMPACT_ATOMS: atom_id res chain seq x y z
N MET A 1 26.29 5.77 -45.24
CA MET A 1 25.98 5.32 -43.88
C MET A 1 24.52 5.62 -43.66
N THR A 2 23.74 4.55 -43.75
CA THR A 2 22.28 4.49 -43.83
C THR A 2 21.67 4.73 -42.46
N THR A 3 20.66 5.60 -42.41
CA THR A 3 19.84 5.89 -41.24
C THR A 3 18.86 4.75 -41.00
N ASP A 4 18.99 4.08 -39.86
CA ASP A 4 18.04 3.07 -39.42
C ASP A 4 16.89 3.75 -38.68
N ARG A 5 15.70 3.69 -39.28
CA ARG A 5 14.44 4.17 -38.70
C ARG A 5 13.80 3.00 -37.98
N TRP A 6 13.81 3.06 -36.65
CA TRP A 6 13.06 2.13 -35.82
C TRP A 6 11.55 2.33 -36.06
N ARG A 7 10.84 1.23 -36.33
CA ARG A 7 9.39 1.21 -36.58
C ARG A 7 8.69 0.75 -35.30
N PRO A 8 7.64 1.43 -34.83
CA PRO A 8 6.80 0.90 -33.76
C PRO A 8 6.00 -0.31 -34.26
N ARG A 9 5.94 -1.35 -33.43
CA ARG A 9 5.16 -2.57 -33.67
C ARG A 9 3.67 -2.25 -33.54
N ARG A 10 2.96 -2.21 -34.68
CA ARG A 10 1.49 -2.24 -34.71
C ARG A 10 1.02 -3.57 -34.12
N ARG A 11 0.34 -3.55 -32.97
CA ARG A 11 -0.43 -4.69 -32.46
C ARG A 11 -1.58 -4.95 -33.44
N ILE A 12 -1.57 -6.11 -34.10
CA ILE A 12 -2.64 -6.55 -35.00
C ILE A 12 -3.70 -7.20 -34.11
N LEU A 13 -4.82 -6.50 -33.93
CA LEU A 13 -6.03 -7.03 -33.30
C LEU A 13 -6.61 -8.14 -34.20
N THR A 14 -6.56 -9.39 -33.74
CA THR A 14 -7.15 -10.52 -34.47
C THR A 14 -8.56 -10.78 -33.94
N LEU A 15 -9.56 -10.29 -34.66
CA LEU A 15 -10.97 -10.64 -34.48
C LEU A 15 -11.19 -12.10 -34.93
N LEU A 16 -11.50 -13.00 -33.99
CA LEU A 16 -11.99 -14.35 -34.29
C LEU A 16 -13.51 -14.40 -34.19
N LEU A 17 -14.15 -14.52 -35.36
CA LEU A 17 -15.58 -14.74 -35.56
C LEU A 17 -15.93 -16.23 -35.41
N VAL A 18 -16.80 -16.51 -34.43
CA VAL A 18 -17.89 -17.50 -34.36
C VAL A 18 -17.79 -18.77 -35.22
N GLY A 19 -17.73 -19.91 -34.53
CA GLY A 19 -18.09 -21.23 -35.05
C GLY A 19 -19.20 -21.87 -34.21
N LEU A 20 -20.45 -21.71 -34.64
CA LEU A 20 -21.62 -22.39 -34.11
C LEU A 20 -21.53 -23.91 -34.41
N LEU A 21 -21.57 -24.77 -33.39
CA LEU A 21 -21.75 -26.21 -33.59
C LEU A 21 -22.78 -26.76 -32.60
N VAL A 22 -24.00 -26.97 -33.13
CA VAL A 22 -25.10 -27.68 -32.49
C VAL A 22 -24.84 -29.18 -32.62
N VAL A 23 -24.74 -29.89 -31.50
CA VAL A 23 -24.96 -31.34 -31.46
C VAL A 23 -25.94 -31.67 -30.35
N SER A 24 -27.12 -32.10 -30.79
CA SER A 24 -28.17 -32.72 -29.99
C SER A 24 -27.80 -34.17 -29.65
N ALA A 25 -27.87 -34.54 -28.37
CA ALA A 25 -28.23 -35.90 -27.95
C ALA A 25 -28.69 -35.86 -26.48
N GLY A 26 -30.01 -35.96 -26.28
CA GLY A 26 -30.57 -36.31 -24.98
C GLY A 26 -30.59 -37.83 -24.79
N CYS A 27 -30.55 -38.27 -23.54
CA CYS A 27 -31.36 -39.38 -23.02
C CYS A 27 -31.39 -39.30 -21.48
N ALA A 28 -32.52 -39.75 -20.93
CA ALA A 28 -33.00 -39.61 -19.56
C ALA A 28 -32.37 -40.55 -18.51
N GLY A 29 -32.62 -40.25 -17.23
CA GLY A 29 -32.43 -41.12 -16.07
C GLY A 29 -32.29 -40.28 -14.78
N LEU A 30 -33.32 -39.93 -14.00
CA LEU A 30 -34.41 -40.69 -13.33
C LEU A 30 -33.96 -41.36 -12.01
N GLY A 31 -34.14 -40.61 -10.91
CA GLY A 31 -34.62 -41.09 -9.59
C GLY A 31 -33.62 -41.70 -8.60
N GLY A 32 -33.69 -41.28 -7.32
CA GLY A 32 -33.12 -42.04 -6.21
C GLY A 32 -32.90 -41.26 -4.92
N ASP A 33 -33.98 -41.02 -4.18
CA ASP A 33 -34.02 -40.67 -2.75
C ASP A 33 -33.33 -41.77 -1.90
N GLY A 34 -32.64 -41.39 -0.82
CA GLY A 34 -31.94 -42.36 0.02
C GLY A 34 -31.19 -41.77 1.22
N THR A 35 -31.94 -41.35 2.23
CA THR A 35 -31.51 -41.23 3.63
C THR A 35 -30.78 -42.50 4.09
N SER A 36 -29.61 -42.37 4.74
CA SER A 36 -29.09 -43.36 5.70
C SER A 36 -27.94 -42.77 6.53
N THR A 37 -28.29 -42.26 7.71
CA THR A 37 -27.47 -42.41 8.93
C THR A 37 -27.34 -43.91 9.24
N PRO A 38 -26.23 -44.34 9.84
CA PRO A 38 -26.39 -45.10 11.06
C PRO A 38 -25.43 -44.69 12.19
N ASP A 39 -25.92 -45.01 13.37
CA ASP A 39 -25.45 -44.69 14.71
C ASP A 39 -24.02 -45.09 15.07
N ALA A 40 -23.55 -44.30 16.05
CA ALA A 40 -22.65 -44.62 17.14
C ALA A 40 -22.42 -46.11 17.46
N GLU A 41 -21.15 -46.46 17.70
CA GLU A 41 -20.77 -47.18 18.91
C GLU A 41 -19.46 -46.63 19.48
N THR A 42 -19.52 -46.48 20.80
CA THR A 42 -18.50 -46.15 21.78
C THR A 42 -17.38 -47.19 21.83
N ASP A 43 -16.14 -46.73 21.99
CA ASP A 43 -15.19 -47.41 22.88
C ASP A 43 -14.25 -46.39 23.54
N ALA A 44 -14.16 -46.50 24.86
CA ALA A 44 -13.25 -45.76 25.71
C ALA A 44 -12.04 -46.63 26.04
N ALA A 45 -10.84 -46.06 26.01
CA ALA A 45 -9.83 -46.18 27.09
C ALA A 45 -8.48 -45.55 26.70
N GLU A 46 -8.14 -44.53 27.48
CA GLU A 46 -6.86 -44.29 28.17
C GLU A 46 -5.53 -44.00 27.44
N THR A 47 -5.00 -42.84 27.86
CA THR A 47 -3.60 -42.48 28.17
C THR A 47 -2.57 -42.38 27.04
N ASP A 48 -2.10 -41.15 26.78
CA ASP A 48 -0.85 -40.70 27.40
C ASP A 48 -0.70 -39.18 27.36
N ALA A 49 -0.18 -38.63 28.46
CA ALA A 49 0.13 -37.23 28.64
C ALA A 49 1.37 -36.82 27.81
N ALA A 50 1.27 -35.72 27.08
CA ALA A 50 2.42 -34.98 26.58
C ALA A 50 2.15 -33.48 26.68
N THR A 51 2.80 -32.87 27.66
CA THR A 51 3.00 -31.43 27.83
C THR A 51 3.69 -30.83 26.60
N PRO A 52 3.24 -29.70 26.03
CA PRO A 52 4.10 -28.85 25.24
C PRO A 52 4.78 -27.83 26.16
N ASP A 53 6.10 -27.91 26.11
CA ASP A 53 7.10 -27.03 26.70
C ASP A 53 6.90 -25.59 26.21
N SER A 54 6.68 -24.67 27.16
CA SER A 54 6.77 -23.23 26.91
C SER A 54 8.24 -22.84 26.87
N SER A 55 8.73 -22.44 25.70
CA SER A 55 9.98 -21.69 25.57
C SER A 55 9.63 -20.22 25.28
N PRO A 56 9.90 -19.29 26.21
CA PRO A 56 9.83 -17.87 25.94
C PRO A 56 11.12 -17.44 25.23
N GLU A 57 10.98 -16.92 24.01
CA GLU A 57 12.08 -16.22 23.35
C GLU A 57 12.16 -14.81 23.95
N SER A 58 13.19 -14.57 24.77
CA SER A 58 13.56 -13.22 25.19
C SER A 58 14.43 -12.61 24.12
N THR A 59 13.94 -11.62 23.38
CA THR A 59 14.81 -10.74 22.60
C THR A 59 15.31 -9.65 23.52
N THR A 60 16.62 -9.65 23.68
CA THR A 60 17.41 -8.68 24.41
C THR A 60 17.26 -7.30 23.78
N ASP A 61 16.80 -6.38 24.60
CA ASP A 61 17.03 -4.94 24.57
C ASP A 61 18.54 -4.66 24.41
N ASP A 62 18.95 -4.34 23.19
CA ASP A 62 20.26 -3.73 22.90
C ASP A 62 20.03 -2.25 22.61
N GLY A 63 20.02 -1.46 23.69
CA GLY A 63 20.03 -0.01 23.61
C GLY A 63 21.30 0.50 22.94
N HIS A 64 21.17 1.02 21.73
CA HIS A 64 22.22 1.78 21.06
C HIS A 64 22.01 3.30 21.28
N GLU A 65 22.68 3.81 22.30
CA GLU A 65 22.95 5.24 22.47
C GLU A 65 23.97 5.69 21.41
N HIS A 66 23.59 6.63 20.54
CA HIS A 66 24.55 7.31 19.67
C HIS A 66 25.16 8.51 20.41
N THR A 67 26.45 8.40 20.71
CA THR A 67 27.29 9.48 21.22
C THR A 67 28.18 10.00 20.10
N HIS A 68 28.13 11.31 19.86
CA HIS A 68 29.01 12.01 18.93
C HIS A 68 30.44 12.08 19.50
N GLY A 69 31.44 11.69 18.71
CA GLY A 69 32.84 11.78 19.10
C GLY A 69 33.82 11.61 17.94
N ASN A 70 34.37 12.74 17.52
CA ASN A 70 35.28 12.97 16.40
C ASN A 70 36.68 12.29 16.53
N GLU A 71 37.23 11.93 15.37
CA GLU A 71 38.63 11.63 14.95
C GLU A 71 39.39 10.40 15.49
N THR A 72 39.86 9.55 14.57
CA THR A 72 41.29 9.23 14.40
C THR A 72 41.58 8.71 12.99
N GLU A 73 42.64 9.26 12.41
CA GLU A 73 43.18 9.01 11.07
C GLU A 73 43.61 7.56 10.78
N GLY A 74 43.37 7.13 9.52
CA GLY A 74 44.41 6.54 8.68
C GLY A 74 44.39 5.02 8.46
N THR A 75 43.87 4.58 7.31
CA THR A 75 44.63 3.76 6.34
C THR A 75 43.97 3.83 4.96
N SER A 76 44.78 4.31 4.01
CA SER A 76 44.48 4.46 2.59
C SER A 76 44.24 3.10 1.91
N GLY A 77 42.99 2.85 1.55
CA GLY A 77 42.60 1.99 0.44
C GLY A 77 42.12 2.90 -0.69
N ASN A 78 42.82 2.89 -1.81
CA ASN A 78 42.49 3.70 -2.98
C ASN A 78 41.37 3.01 -3.76
N ASP A 79 40.12 3.13 -3.28
CA ASP A 79 38.93 2.98 -4.10
C ASP A 79 38.48 4.38 -4.49
N THR A 80 38.96 4.82 -5.65
CA THR A 80 38.47 6.03 -6.30
C THR A 80 37.17 5.67 -7.03
N SER A 81 36.14 5.30 -6.27
CA SER A 81 34.78 5.68 -6.67
C SER A 81 34.66 7.13 -6.22
N THR A 82 34.58 8.05 -7.16
CA THR A 82 34.13 9.40 -6.86
C THR A 82 32.67 9.30 -6.48
N ASN A 83 32.38 8.93 -5.22
CA ASN A 83 31.03 8.98 -4.71
C ASN A 83 30.60 10.44 -4.85
N ALA A 84 29.60 10.70 -5.68
CA ALA A 84 29.03 12.02 -5.74
C ALA A 84 28.52 12.35 -4.34
N SER A 85 28.94 13.47 -3.76
CA SER A 85 28.39 13.88 -2.46
C SER A 85 26.99 14.42 -2.72
N ALA A 86 25.97 13.67 -2.32
CA ALA A 86 24.63 14.20 -2.20
C ALA A 86 24.59 15.26 -1.09
N GLU A 87 23.77 16.29 -1.25
CA GLU A 87 23.45 17.26 -0.21
C GLU A 87 22.18 16.86 0.56
N ALA A 88 21.31 16.06 -0.07
CA ALA A 88 20.13 15.45 0.53
C ALA A 88 19.89 14.06 -0.09
N ASP A 89 19.40 13.14 0.71
CA ASP A 89 18.91 11.83 0.27
C ASP A 89 17.57 11.48 0.93
N GLY A 90 16.86 10.49 0.40
CA GLY A 90 15.55 10.08 0.93
C GLY A 90 14.94 8.91 0.19
N LYS A 91 13.61 8.74 0.33
CA LYS A 91 12.84 7.70 -0.38
C LYS A 91 11.89 8.29 -1.41
N LEU A 92 11.71 7.60 -2.53
CA LEU A 92 10.79 7.98 -3.61
C LEU A 92 10.14 6.73 -4.19
N THR A 93 8.82 6.73 -4.21
CA THR A 93 8.01 5.73 -4.92
C THR A 93 7.01 6.45 -5.82
N VAL A 94 6.91 5.98 -7.07
CA VAL A 94 5.99 6.53 -8.08
C VAL A 94 5.15 5.39 -8.63
N VAL A 95 3.84 5.51 -8.52
CA VAL A 95 2.85 4.55 -9.03
C VAL A 95 1.93 5.28 -9.98
N VAL A 96 1.81 4.80 -11.22
CA VAL A 96 0.98 5.42 -12.24
C VAL A 96 -0.03 4.40 -12.75
N ALA A 97 -1.32 4.68 -12.56
CA ALA A 97 -2.43 3.84 -12.95
C ALA A 97 -2.32 2.38 -12.45
N GLY A 98 -1.78 2.20 -11.25
CA GLY A 98 -1.61 0.90 -10.60
C GLY A 98 -0.27 0.19 -10.86
N ASP A 99 0.56 0.71 -11.77
CA ASP A 99 1.89 0.17 -12.04
C ASP A 99 2.97 1.03 -11.37
N GLU A 100 3.85 0.42 -10.58
CA GLU A 100 5.03 1.10 -10.06
C GLU A 100 6.03 1.39 -11.18
N VAL A 101 6.53 2.63 -11.22
CA VAL A 101 7.52 3.07 -12.20
C VAL A 101 8.89 2.55 -11.79
N ALA A 102 9.58 1.86 -12.71
CA ALA A 102 10.98 1.44 -12.51
C ALA A 102 11.96 2.63 -12.59
N LEU A 103 12.06 3.42 -11.51
CA LEU A 103 12.78 4.70 -11.48
C LEU A 103 14.28 4.55 -11.78
N GLN A 104 14.92 3.45 -11.36
CA GLN A 104 16.33 3.19 -11.69
C GLN A 104 16.58 3.13 -13.21
N GLU A 105 15.63 2.65 -14.02
CA GLU A 105 15.79 2.61 -15.47
C GLU A 105 15.69 4.00 -16.12
N GLN A 106 15.05 4.94 -15.44
CA GLN A 106 14.90 6.34 -15.85
C GLN A 106 16.01 7.24 -15.30
N SER A 107 16.68 6.79 -14.23
CA SER A 107 17.67 7.59 -13.52
C SER A 107 18.87 7.95 -14.39
N GLN A 108 19.37 9.16 -14.19
CA GLN A 108 20.65 9.59 -14.70
C GLN A 108 21.80 8.92 -13.92
N SER A 109 23.03 9.09 -14.42
CA SER A 109 24.22 8.57 -13.74
C SER A 109 24.42 9.24 -12.39
N GLU A 110 24.85 8.47 -11.38
CA GLU A 110 25.22 8.96 -10.05
C GLU A 110 26.03 10.27 -10.12
N GLY A 111 25.62 11.25 -9.32
CA GLY A 111 26.19 12.60 -9.32
C GLY A 111 25.64 13.58 -10.35
N SER A 112 24.52 13.25 -10.98
CA SER A 112 23.61 14.24 -11.57
C SER A 112 22.96 15.10 -10.48
N ALA A 113 22.17 16.11 -10.89
CA ALA A 113 21.45 16.96 -9.94
C ALA A 113 20.51 16.15 -9.02
N PHE A 114 19.87 15.13 -9.60
CA PHE A 114 19.03 14.16 -8.92
C PHE A 114 19.28 12.78 -9.55
N TRP A 115 19.34 11.72 -8.73
CA TRP A 115 19.47 10.33 -9.19
C TRP A 115 18.88 9.34 -8.20
N ILE A 116 18.56 8.14 -8.69
CA ILE A 116 18.16 6.99 -7.89
C ILE A 116 19.39 6.14 -7.57
N ASP A 117 19.51 5.67 -6.34
CA ASP A 117 20.58 4.79 -5.90
C ASP A 117 20.59 3.50 -6.71
N VAL A 118 21.80 3.00 -7.03
CA VAL A 118 21.97 1.80 -7.85
C VAL A 118 21.68 0.51 -7.07
N ASP A 119 21.85 0.55 -5.76
CA ASP A 119 21.66 -0.60 -4.87
C ASP A 119 20.26 -0.60 -4.22
N ASP A 120 19.56 0.53 -4.23
CA ASP A 120 18.19 0.67 -3.71
C ASP A 120 17.29 1.47 -4.67
N PRO A 121 16.28 0.84 -5.32
CA PRO A 121 15.47 1.50 -6.33
C PRO A 121 14.49 2.55 -5.80
N HIS A 122 14.30 2.62 -4.48
CA HIS A 122 13.47 3.64 -3.85
C HIS A 122 14.31 4.75 -3.21
N ALA A 123 15.64 4.61 -3.12
CA ALA A 123 16.47 5.66 -2.54
C ALA A 123 16.82 6.70 -3.60
N TRP A 124 16.56 7.98 -3.31
CA TRP A 124 16.98 9.09 -4.16
C TRP A 124 18.10 9.89 -3.50
N HIS A 125 18.84 10.58 -4.33
CA HIS A 125 19.89 11.51 -3.93
C HIS A 125 19.78 12.78 -4.76
N ALA A 126 20.00 13.93 -4.12
CA ALA A 126 20.07 15.23 -4.76
C ALA A 126 21.38 15.94 -4.43
N SER A 127 21.97 16.60 -5.43
CA SER A 127 23.17 17.43 -5.22
C SER A 127 22.86 18.84 -4.72
N ASP A 128 21.57 19.20 -4.64
CA ASP A 128 21.06 20.49 -4.19
C ASP A 128 19.80 20.25 -3.36
N ALA A 129 19.84 20.62 -2.07
CA ALA A 129 18.74 20.43 -1.12
C ALA A 129 17.64 21.51 -1.21
N GLU A 130 17.63 22.34 -2.26
CA GLU A 130 16.56 23.31 -2.53
C GLU A 130 15.82 23.01 -3.85
N GLN A 131 15.99 21.81 -4.42
CA GLN A 131 15.36 21.41 -5.67
C GLN A 131 13.86 21.09 -5.49
N PRO A 132 12.93 21.68 -6.27
CA PRO A 132 11.52 21.31 -6.24
C PRO A 132 11.27 19.85 -6.62
N VAL A 133 10.26 19.22 -6.00
CA VAL A 133 9.85 17.83 -6.30
C VAL A 133 9.57 17.64 -7.79
N ALA A 134 8.84 18.56 -8.42
CA ALA A 134 8.54 18.53 -9.86
C ALA A 134 9.81 18.56 -10.73
N GLU A 135 10.83 19.33 -10.34
CA GLU A 135 12.09 19.40 -11.08
C GLU A 135 12.87 18.08 -10.94
N ALA A 136 12.87 17.46 -9.76
CA ALA A 136 13.44 16.13 -9.53
C ALA A 136 12.76 15.06 -10.37
N LEU A 137 11.43 15.00 -10.36
CA LEU A 137 10.64 14.06 -11.15
C LEU A 137 10.86 14.23 -12.66
N SER A 138 11.02 15.48 -13.14
CA SER A 138 11.28 15.72 -14.58
C SER A 138 12.63 15.13 -15.03
N THR A 139 13.61 15.00 -14.12
CA THR A 139 14.87 14.29 -14.45
C THR A 139 14.69 12.80 -14.73
N LEU A 140 13.58 12.22 -14.25
CA LEU A 140 13.15 10.83 -14.43
C LEU A 140 12.10 10.68 -15.53
N GLY A 141 11.84 11.74 -16.30
CA GLY A 141 10.83 11.74 -17.37
C GLY A 141 9.39 11.79 -16.87
N ILE A 142 9.16 12.25 -15.64
CA ILE A 142 7.85 12.45 -15.04
C ILE A 142 7.63 13.96 -14.89
N ASP A 143 6.72 14.52 -15.68
CA ASP A 143 6.36 15.93 -15.56
C ASP A 143 5.14 16.06 -14.64
N ALA A 144 5.37 16.35 -13.36
CA ALA A 144 4.35 16.51 -12.34
C ALA A 144 4.03 17.99 -12.07
N GLY A 145 2.74 18.33 -12.08
CA GLY A 145 2.20 19.59 -11.60
C GLY A 145 1.14 19.35 -10.51
N PRO A 146 0.45 20.40 -10.04
CA PRO A 146 -0.56 20.26 -8.98
C PRO A 146 -1.77 19.42 -9.39
N ASP A 147 -2.23 19.53 -10.65
CA ASP A 147 -3.46 18.87 -11.13
C ASP A 147 -3.24 17.99 -12.37
N GLU A 148 -1.99 17.86 -12.84
CA GLU A 148 -1.64 17.10 -14.04
C GLU A 148 -0.31 16.38 -13.84
N LEU A 149 -0.21 15.15 -14.36
CA LEU A 149 1.03 14.38 -14.39
C LEU A 149 1.19 13.75 -15.77
N SER A 150 2.38 13.89 -16.38
CA SER A 150 2.72 13.21 -17.63
C SER A 150 3.85 12.21 -17.45
N TYR A 151 3.65 10.99 -17.96
CA TYR A 151 4.60 9.89 -17.92
C TYR A 151 4.43 8.99 -19.15
N ASP A 152 5.54 8.47 -19.71
CA ASP A 152 5.60 7.65 -20.92
C ASP A 152 4.77 8.17 -22.13
N GLY A 153 4.64 9.50 -22.23
CA GLY A 153 3.89 10.17 -23.30
C GLY A 153 2.37 10.16 -23.12
N GLU A 154 1.87 9.70 -21.97
CA GLU A 154 0.50 9.86 -21.49
C GLU A 154 0.43 11.03 -20.50
N THR A 155 -0.74 11.66 -20.40
CA THR A 155 -1.01 12.77 -19.47
C THR A 155 -2.31 12.47 -18.74
N TYR A 156 -2.25 12.51 -17.42
CA TYR A 156 -3.36 12.35 -16.50
C TYR A 156 -3.73 13.72 -15.93
N SER A 157 -5.03 13.97 -15.73
CA SER A 157 -5.52 15.18 -15.10
C SER A 157 -6.47 14.84 -13.96
N ALA A 158 -6.28 15.46 -12.80
CA ALA A 158 -7.19 15.35 -11.65
C ALA A 158 -8.59 15.91 -11.95
N GLY A 159 -8.76 16.64 -13.06
CA GLY A 159 -10.06 17.10 -13.55
C GLY A 159 -10.84 16.05 -14.34
N ASP A 160 -10.22 14.93 -14.72
CA ASP A 160 -10.89 13.84 -15.42
C ASP A 160 -11.63 12.93 -14.43
N ASP A 161 -12.84 12.50 -14.81
CA ASP A 161 -13.69 11.66 -13.95
C ASP A 161 -12.96 10.37 -13.54
N GLY A 162 -12.85 10.14 -12.23
CA GLY A 162 -12.20 8.95 -11.68
C GLY A 162 -10.68 8.96 -11.78
N THR A 163 -10.05 10.12 -12.02
CA THR A 163 -8.59 10.26 -11.95
C THR A 163 -8.21 11.06 -10.71
N SER A 164 -7.30 10.54 -9.89
CA SER A 164 -6.68 11.27 -8.78
C SER A 164 -5.17 11.29 -8.96
N ILE A 165 -4.54 12.41 -8.59
CA ILE A 165 -3.09 12.60 -8.63
C ILE A 165 -2.70 13.09 -7.24
N ASN A 166 -1.83 12.36 -6.57
CA ASN A 166 -1.41 12.66 -5.21
C ASN A 166 0.12 12.73 -5.20
N VAL A 167 0.67 13.85 -4.75
CA VAL A 167 2.09 13.98 -4.41
C VAL A 167 2.17 14.23 -2.93
N ARG A 168 2.81 13.31 -2.20
CA ARG A 168 2.98 13.40 -0.76
C ARG A 168 4.43 13.36 -0.38
N VAL A 169 4.79 14.16 0.63
CA VAL A 169 6.11 14.18 1.24
C VAL A 169 5.93 14.00 2.74
N ASN A 170 6.51 12.94 3.29
CA ASN A 170 6.39 12.58 4.71
C ASN A 170 4.92 12.49 5.17
N GLY A 171 4.06 11.90 4.32
CA GLY A 171 2.63 11.76 4.55
C GLY A 171 1.76 13.01 4.29
N GLU A 172 2.35 14.18 4.03
CA GLU A 172 1.58 15.40 3.74
C GLU A 172 1.44 15.61 2.23
N GLU A 173 0.24 15.94 1.75
CA GLU A 173 0.01 16.32 0.36
C GLU A 173 0.61 17.69 0.04
N VAL A 174 1.34 17.79 -1.08
CA VAL A 174 2.10 18.99 -1.45
C VAL A 174 1.88 19.37 -2.91
N ASP A 175 2.03 20.66 -3.23
CA ASP A 175 2.22 21.10 -4.61
C ASP A 175 3.67 20.76 -5.03
N PRO A 176 3.88 19.85 -6.00
CA PRO A 176 5.22 19.42 -6.39
C PRO A 176 6.07 20.54 -7.00
N THR A 177 5.44 21.61 -7.49
CA THR A 177 6.12 22.77 -8.07
C THR A 177 6.59 23.77 -7.02
N GLU A 178 6.04 23.71 -5.81
CA GLU A 178 6.38 24.59 -4.69
C GLU A 178 7.20 23.91 -3.59
N HIS A 179 6.98 22.61 -3.34
CA HIS A 179 7.71 21.87 -2.32
C HIS A 179 9.13 21.52 -2.78
N THR A 180 10.12 21.86 -1.96
CA THR A 180 11.54 21.55 -2.20
C THR A 180 11.98 20.36 -1.36
N LEU A 181 12.71 19.44 -1.98
CA LEU A 181 13.24 18.26 -1.31
C LEU A 181 14.19 18.63 -0.17
N SER A 182 14.04 17.94 0.95
CA SER A 182 14.91 17.97 2.12
C SER A 182 15.54 16.61 2.38
N ASP A 183 16.64 16.61 3.11
CA ASP A 183 17.28 15.38 3.59
C ASP A 183 16.32 14.58 4.47
N GLY A 184 16.18 13.29 4.15
CA GLY A 184 15.27 12.35 4.76
C GLY A 184 13.85 12.32 4.18
N ASP A 185 13.53 13.13 3.17
CA ASP A 185 12.15 13.16 2.64
C ASP A 185 11.74 11.83 2.00
N GLU A 186 10.57 11.36 2.41
CA GLU A 186 9.88 10.21 1.85
C GLU A 186 8.77 10.69 0.93
N VAL A 187 8.99 10.56 -0.38
CA VAL A 187 8.11 11.05 -1.43
C VAL A 187 7.27 9.91 -1.99
N TRP A 188 5.96 10.11 -2.05
CA TRP A 188 5.02 9.24 -2.75
C TRP A 188 4.34 10.03 -3.87
N VAL A 189 4.33 9.46 -5.07
CA VAL A 189 3.54 9.97 -6.19
C VAL A 189 2.61 8.87 -6.64
N THR A 190 1.30 9.08 -6.54
CA THR A 190 0.30 8.13 -7.02
C THR A 190 -0.63 8.77 -8.03
N VAL A 191 -0.87 8.07 -9.13
CA VAL A 191 -1.96 8.38 -10.06
C VAL A 191 -2.92 7.21 -10.06
N GLU A 192 -4.14 7.45 -9.62
CA GLU A 192 -5.22 6.46 -9.65
C GLU A 192 -6.18 6.81 -10.77
N THR A 193 -6.70 5.79 -11.47
CA THR A 193 -7.69 5.97 -12.55
C THR A 193 -8.81 4.95 -12.40
N ALA A 194 -10.03 5.29 -12.82
CA ALA A 194 -11.17 4.38 -12.75
C ALA A 194 -11.00 3.08 -13.56
N ASP A 195 -10.10 3.08 -14.55
CA ASP A 195 -9.83 1.92 -15.40
C ASP A 195 -8.63 1.08 -14.92
N MET A 196 -8.03 1.41 -13.77
CA MET A 196 -6.90 0.65 -13.25
C MET A 196 -7.31 -0.78 -12.87
N ASP A 197 -6.52 -1.75 -13.31
CA ASP A 197 -6.75 -3.18 -13.07
C ASP A 197 -5.70 -3.67 -12.07
N VAL A 198 -5.92 -3.32 -10.79
CA VAL A 198 -5.01 -3.67 -9.68
C VAL A 198 -5.62 -4.73 -8.77
N ASP A 199 -4.79 -5.67 -8.33
CA ASP A 199 -5.16 -6.59 -7.27
C ASP A 199 -5.26 -5.82 -5.93
N THR A 200 -6.17 -6.26 -5.05
CA THR A 200 -6.29 -5.77 -3.67
C THR A 200 -6.24 -6.96 -2.70
N PRO A 201 -5.19 -7.10 -1.87
CA PRO A 201 -4.02 -6.22 -1.83
C PRO A 201 -3.17 -6.40 -3.10
N GLY A 202 -2.43 -5.37 -3.47
CA GLY A 202 -1.46 -5.43 -4.57
C GLY A 202 -0.19 -6.20 -4.22
N GLU A 203 0.89 -5.91 -4.95
CA GLU A 203 2.19 -6.50 -4.65
C GLU A 203 2.66 -6.13 -3.24
N TYR A 204 3.25 -7.12 -2.56
CA TYR A 204 3.79 -6.97 -1.22
C TYR A 204 5.10 -6.17 -1.23
N ILE A 205 5.13 -5.11 -0.43
CA ILE A 205 6.31 -4.28 -0.18
C ILE A 205 6.98 -4.74 1.11
N LYS A 206 8.29 -5.00 1.10
CA LYS A 206 8.98 -5.43 2.32
C LYS A 206 9.09 -4.29 3.34
N ALA A 207 9.17 -4.64 4.61
CA ALA A 207 9.26 -3.67 5.69
C ALA A 207 10.51 -2.79 5.68
N ASP A 208 11.59 -3.20 5.01
CA ASP A 208 12.79 -2.39 4.81
C ASP A 208 12.71 -1.45 3.59
N GLN A 209 11.65 -1.55 2.79
CA GLN A 209 11.33 -0.65 1.69
C GLN A 209 10.35 0.43 2.15
N GLN A 210 10.24 1.51 1.37
CA GLN A 210 9.27 2.57 1.62
C GLN A 210 7.86 1.98 1.57
N HIS A 211 7.11 2.11 2.66
CA HIS A 211 5.75 1.62 2.79
C HIS A 211 4.90 2.65 3.51
N ILE A 212 3.60 2.45 3.48
CA ILE A 212 2.61 3.46 3.79
C ILE A 212 2.23 3.39 5.27
N HIS A 213 2.15 4.54 5.91
CA HIS A 213 1.71 4.67 7.31
C HIS A 213 0.60 5.68 7.43
N GLY A 214 -0.16 5.65 8.52
CA GLY A 214 -1.06 6.74 8.84
C GLY A 214 -1.76 6.53 10.18
N PRO A 215 -2.44 7.57 10.69
CA PRO A 215 -3.25 7.41 11.87
C PRO A 215 -4.64 6.85 11.60
N ILE A 216 -5.25 6.29 12.64
CA ILE A 216 -6.65 5.86 12.61
C ILE A 216 -7.34 6.13 13.95
N THR A 217 -8.56 6.65 13.87
CA THR A 217 -9.54 6.66 14.96
C THR A 217 -10.70 5.76 14.56
N PHE A 218 -11.06 4.83 15.44
CA PHE A 218 -12.28 4.04 15.31
C PHE A 218 -13.05 4.11 16.63
N GLU A 219 -14.25 4.70 16.60
CA GLU A 219 -15.13 4.87 17.75
C GLU A 219 -16.49 4.17 17.53
N VAL A 220 -16.99 3.51 18.57
CA VAL A 220 -18.35 2.94 18.61
C VAL A 220 -19.06 3.45 19.85
N ASP A 221 -20.16 4.18 19.68
CA ASP A 221 -20.98 4.77 20.76
C ASP A 221 -20.16 5.60 21.79
N GLY A 222 -19.12 6.31 21.32
CA GLY A 222 -18.24 7.11 22.19
C GLY A 222 -17.08 6.34 22.82
N GLU A 223 -16.91 5.05 22.50
CA GLU A 223 -15.79 4.22 22.97
C GLU A 223 -14.81 3.97 21.81
N GLU A 224 -13.57 4.46 21.98
CA GLU A 224 -12.49 4.26 21.00
C GLU A 224 -11.95 2.82 21.07
N VAL A 225 -11.77 2.20 19.91
CA VAL A 225 -11.18 0.87 19.76
C VAL A 225 -9.68 0.94 20.04
N ASP A 226 -9.19 0.11 20.96
CA ASP A 226 -7.77 0.03 21.31
C ASP A 226 -7.02 -0.90 20.35
N PHE A 227 -6.41 -0.34 19.30
CA PHE A 227 -5.59 -1.10 18.36
C PHE A 227 -4.26 -1.60 18.94
N SER A 228 -3.89 -1.23 20.17
CA SER A 228 -2.70 -1.80 20.85
C SER A 228 -2.92 -3.22 21.35
N GLU A 229 -4.16 -3.71 21.39
CA GLU A 229 -4.49 -5.07 21.82
C GLU A 229 -3.86 -6.14 20.91
N ASP A 230 -3.39 -7.23 21.51
CA ASP A 230 -2.71 -8.34 20.82
C ASP A 230 -3.45 -8.88 19.58
N ARG A 231 -4.79 -8.82 19.55
CA ARG A 231 -5.62 -9.29 18.42
C ARG A 231 -5.47 -8.45 17.14
N TYR A 232 -4.97 -7.22 17.26
CA TYR A 232 -4.74 -6.31 16.13
C TYR A 232 -3.25 -6.20 15.78
N GLN A 233 -2.37 -6.71 16.63
CA GLN A 233 -0.93 -6.63 16.45
C GLN A 233 -0.42 -7.72 15.52
N SER A 234 0.44 -7.36 14.56
CA SER A 234 1.13 -8.30 13.66
C SER A 234 0.20 -9.27 12.90
N GLY A 235 -1.03 -8.84 12.60
CA GLY A 235 -2.07 -9.67 11.98
C GLY A 235 -1.72 -10.10 10.56
N HIS A 236 -1.98 -9.24 9.58
CA HIS A 236 -1.76 -9.56 8.17
C HIS A 236 -0.47 -8.94 7.64
N GLN A 237 0.26 -9.67 6.79
CA GLN A 237 1.55 -9.19 6.27
C GLN A 237 1.42 -7.85 5.50
N HIS A 238 0.29 -7.62 4.83
CA HIS A 238 0.05 -6.40 4.05
C HIS A 238 -0.50 -5.23 4.87
N PHE A 239 -1.17 -5.47 5.99
CA PHE A 239 -1.75 -4.42 6.82
C PHE A 239 -1.76 -4.85 8.28
N HIS A 240 -1.15 -4.05 9.16
CA HIS A 240 -1.09 -4.36 10.58
C HIS A 240 -0.75 -3.15 11.45
N PHE A 241 -0.91 -3.35 12.76
CA PHE A 241 -0.29 -2.54 13.80
C PHE A 241 0.90 -3.29 14.40
N GLU A 242 1.84 -2.57 14.98
CA GLU A 242 3.03 -3.16 15.59
C GLU A 242 3.50 -2.45 16.86
N GLY A 243 4.40 -3.12 17.58
CA GLY A 243 5.09 -2.56 18.76
C GLY A 243 4.20 -2.38 19.99
N GLY A 244 2.99 -2.95 20.00
CA GLY A 244 1.99 -2.64 21.03
C GLY A 244 1.49 -1.20 20.93
N SER A 245 1.60 -0.58 19.74
CA SER A 245 1.00 0.70 19.43
C SER A 245 -0.23 0.48 18.57
N GLY A 246 -1.31 1.22 18.84
CA GLY A 246 -2.47 1.29 17.96
C GLY A 246 -2.33 2.32 16.84
N ASN A 247 -1.18 3.00 16.78
CA ASN A 247 -0.93 4.09 15.84
C ASN A 247 0.58 4.28 15.60
N PRO A 248 1.04 4.44 14.36
CA PRO A 248 0.27 4.38 13.11
C PRO A 248 -0.12 2.93 12.73
N TRP A 249 -1.01 2.79 11.76
CA TRP A 249 -1.12 1.54 10.99
C TRP A 249 0.02 1.47 9.95
N HIS A 250 0.34 0.26 9.51
CA HIS A 250 1.36 -0.02 8.49
C HIS A 250 0.72 -0.77 7.32
N ALA A 251 0.95 -0.29 6.10
CA ALA A 251 0.45 -0.89 4.87
C ALA A 251 1.61 -1.19 3.91
N HIS A 252 1.84 -2.48 3.65
CA HIS A 252 2.89 -3.02 2.79
C HIS A 252 2.42 -3.26 1.36
N SER A 253 1.66 -2.32 0.81
CA SER A 253 1.29 -2.24 -0.60
C SER A 253 0.65 -0.88 -0.87
N TYR A 254 0.82 -0.35 -2.08
CA TYR A 254 0.11 0.84 -2.55
C TYR A 254 -1.29 0.53 -3.11
N SER A 255 -1.68 -0.75 -3.21
CA SER A 255 -3.02 -1.16 -3.65
C SER A 255 -3.78 -1.86 -2.53
N ILE A 256 -3.98 -1.16 -1.42
CA ILE A 256 -4.81 -1.59 -0.29
C ILE A 256 -6.00 -0.64 -0.16
N THR A 257 -7.21 -1.17 -0.28
CA THR A 257 -8.42 -0.39 0.02
C THR A 257 -8.68 -0.34 1.51
N LEU A 258 -9.36 0.71 1.98
CA LEU A 258 -9.73 0.84 3.39
C LEU A 258 -10.59 -0.34 3.86
N GLU A 259 -11.57 -0.77 3.07
CA GLU A 259 -12.41 -1.94 3.36
C GLU A 259 -11.54 -3.18 3.56
N TRP A 260 -10.64 -3.46 2.61
CA TRP A 260 -9.79 -4.63 2.69
C TRP A 260 -8.90 -4.60 3.93
N ALA A 261 -8.28 -3.44 4.22
CA ALA A 261 -7.42 -3.25 5.38
C ALA A 261 -8.16 -3.55 6.69
N MET A 262 -9.32 -2.92 6.89
CA MET A 262 -10.11 -3.09 8.11
C MET A 262 -10.62 -4.53 8.26
N ASN A 263 -11.00 -5.18 7.16
CA ASN A 263 -11.49 -6.55 7.16
C ASN A 263 -10.38 -7.60 7.44
N THR A 264 -9.11 -7.20 7.48
CA THR A 264 -8.02 -8.08 7.95
C THR A 264 -7.92 -8.16 9.46
N LEU A 265 -8.55 -7.22 10.18
CA LEU A 265 -8.47 -7.12 11.64
C LEU A 265 -9.55 -7.99 12.30
N GLU A 266 -9.18 -8.72 13.34
CA GLU A 266 -10.10 -9.64 14.01
C GLU A 266 -11.30 -8.90 14.61
N GLY A 267 -12.51 -9.27 14.19
CA GLY A 267 -13.75 -8.72 14.75
C GLY A 267 -14.18 -7.39 14.13
N ILE A 268 -13.50 -6.93 13.07
CA ILE A 268 -13.85 -5.72 12.34
C ILE A 268 -14.22 -6.08 10.90
N GLU A 269 -15.38 -5.60 10.45
CA GLU A 269 -15.72 -5.54 9.03
C GLU A 269 -16.24 -4.14 8.70
N VAL A 270 -15.78 -3.55 7.60
CA VAL A 270 -16.21 -2.22 7.13
C VAL A 270 -16.69 -2.35 5.70
N SER A 271 -17.70 -1.56 5.34
CA SER A 271 -18.25 -1.41 3.99
C SER A 271 -18.86 0.00 3.85
N GLU A 272 -19.30 0.39 2.65
CA GLU A 272 -19.81 1.74 2.33
C GLU A 272 -20.74 2.36 3.39
N ASN A 273 -21.64 1.55 3.98
CA ASN A 273 -22.62 2.05 4.94
C ASN A 273 -22.87 1.08 6.12
N SER A 274 -21.91 0.20 6.39
CA SER A 274 -22.03 -0.74 7.52
C SER A 274 -20.67 -1.07 8.12
N VAL A 275 -20.66 -1.15 9.45
CA VAL A 275 -19.51 -1.54 10.25
C VAL A 275 -19.93 -2.69 11.16
N THR A 276 -19.18 -3.78 11.17
CA THR A 276 -19.28 -4.83 12.18
C THR A 276 -18.12 -4.69 13.15
N TYR A 277 -18.42 -4.61 14.44
CA TYR A 277 -17.44 -4.58 15.52
C TYR A 277 -17.82 -5.60 16.60
N ASP A 278 -16.89 -6.48 16.95
CA ASP A 278 -17.06 -7.54 17.97
C ASP A 278 -18.35 -8.37 17.80
N GLY A 279 -18.69 -8.64 16.55
CA GLY A 279 -19.87 -9.44 16.15
C GLY A 279 -21.20 -8.69 16.16
N THR A 280 -21.19 -7.38 16.40
CA THR A 280 -22.36 -6.50 16.25
C THR A 280 -22.25 -5.72 14.96
N THR A 281 -23.25 -5.82 14.09
CA THR A 281 -23.32 -5.07 12.83
C THR A 281 -24.18 -3.83 13.02
N TYR A 282 -23.61 -2.69 12.65
CA TYR A 282 -24.23 -1.38 12.61
C TYR A 282 -24.47 -1.03 11.14
N ASP A 283 -25.72 -0.77 10.78
CA ASP A 283 -26.13 -0.44 9.42
C ASP A 283 -26.62 1.01 9.40
N GLY A 284 -25.93 1.89 8.67
CA GLY A 284 -26.31 3.30 8.59
C GLY A 284 -27.66 3.56 7.89
N SER A 285 -28.31 2.51 7.36
CA SER A 285 -29.68 2.59 6.85
C SER A 285 -30.75 2.43 7.94
N ASP A 286 -30.35 1.96 9.13
CA ASP A 286 -31.21 1.94 10.31
C ASP A 286 -31.39 3.36 10.86
N SER A 287 -32.61 3.69 11.26
CA SER A 287 -32.99 5.08 11.62
C SER A 287 -32.32 5.62 12.87
N ASP A 288 -31.79 4.73 13.69
CA ASP A 288 -31.17 4.91 14.99
C ASP A 288 -29.66 4.64 14.94
N THR A 289 -29.05 4.54 13.75
CA THR A 289 -27.62 4.31 13.57
C THR A 289 -27.04 5.30 12.57
N THR A 290 -25.92 5.92 12.94
CA THR A 290 -25.09 6.74 12.04
C THR A 290 -23.73 6.08 11.90
N VAL A 291 -23.30 5.85 10.67
CA VAL A 291 -21.96 5.35 10.33
C VAL A 291 -21.25 6.46 9.55
N THR A 292 -20.07 6.86 10.03
CA THR A 292 -19.20 7.84 9.38
C THR A 292 -17.87 7.18 9.06
N ILE A 293 -17.47 7.21 7.78
CA ILE A 293 -16.18 6.70 7.31
C ILE A 293 -15.52 7.81 6.51
N GLU A 294 -14.44 8.35 7.06
CA GLU A 294 -13.72 9.48 6.49
C GLU A 294 -12.23 9.19 6.40
N VAL A 295 -11.59 9.76 5.38
CA VAL A 295 -10.14 9.84 5.27
C VAL A 295 -9.77 11.29 5.07
N ASN A 296 -8.86 11.80 5.91
CA ASN A 296 -8.47 13.22 5.94
C ASN A 296 -9.67 14.19 6.12
N GLY A 297 -10.74 13.72 6.78
CA GLY A 297 -11.96 14.49 7.02
C GLY A 297 -12.93 14.54 5.84
N GLU A 298 -12.71 13.74 4.79
CA GLU A 298 -13.62 13.60 3.65
C GLU A 298 -14.25 12.21 3.65
N SER A 299 -15.57 12.13 3.41
CA SER A 299 -16.26 10.85 3.33
C SER A 299 -15.81 10.06 2.10
N VAL A 300 -15.57 8.76 2.27
CA VAL A 300 -15.09 7.87 1.21
C VAL A 300 -15.93 6.61 1.09
N ASP A 301 -15.93 5.97 -0.08
CA ASP A 301 -16.31 4.57 -0.21
C ASP A 301 -15.08 3.71 0.16
N PRO A 302 -15.13 2.94 1.27
CA PRO A 302 -13.97 2.17 1.73
C PRO A 302 -13.57 1.07 0.75
N SER A 303 -14.48 0.60 -0.11
CA SER A 303 -14.19 -0.44 -1.11
C SER A 303 -13.46 0.11 -2.34
N GLU A 304 -13.58 1.42 -2.60
CA GLU A 304 -12.94 2.09 -3.73
C GLU A 304 -11.72 2.95 -3.32
N TYR A 305 -11.62 3.33 -2.05
CA TYR A 305 -10.55 4.21 -1.56
C TYR A 305 -9.27 3.44 -1.23
N PHE A 306 -8.20 3.71 -1.98
CA PHE A 306 -6.86 3.21 -1.70
C PHE A 306 -6.13 4.07 -0.67
N LEU A 307 -5.61 3.43 0.38
CA LEU A 307 -4.84 4.08 1.45
C LEU A 307 -3.53 4.67 0.90
N LYS A 308 -3.24 5.90 1.31
CA LYS A 308 -2.04 6.67 0.93
C LYS A 308 -1.24 7.03 2.18
N ASP A 309 0.03 7.34 1.96
CA ASP A 309 0.93 7.62 3.08
C ASP A 309 0.51 8.90 3.79
N GLY A 310 0.43 8.85 5.11
CA GLY A 310 -0.08 9.91 5.98
C GLY A 310 -1.60 10.02 6.08
N ASP A 311 -2.38 9.15 5.41
CA ASP A 311 -3.84 9.21 5.52
C ASP A 311 -4.33 9.07 6.96
N SER A 312 -5.17 10.00 7.38
CA SER A 312 -5.85 9.97 8.67
C SER A 312 -7.24 9.37 8.52
N VAL A 313 -7.40 8.12 8.94
CA VAL A 313 -8.68 7.40 8.88
C VAL A 313 -9.53 7.73 10.12
N ASN A 314 -10.81 8.00 9.92
CA ASN A 314 -11.79 8.22 10.98
C ASN A 314 -13.04 7.37 10.70
N ILE A 315 -13.32 6.41 11.59
CA ILE A 315 -14.51 5.55 11.52
C ILE A 315 -15.29 5.76 12.82
N VAL A 316 -16.53 6.24 12.70
CA VAL A 316 -17.38 6.53 13.87
C VAL A 316 -18.74 5.90 13.68
N VAL A 317 -19.18 5.16 14.69
CA VAL A 317 -20.51 4.58 14.78
C VAL A 317 -21.23 5.21 15.98
N GLU A 318 -22.41 5.77 15.75
CA GLU A 318 -23.27 6.32 16.79
C GLU A 318 -24.66 5.69 16.72
N THR A 319 -25.16 5.17 17.84
CA THR A 319 -26.55 4.67 17.97
C THR A 319 -27.38 5.54 18.91
N GLU A 320 -28.68 5.68 18.61
CA GLU A 320 -29.63 6.37 19.50
C GLU A 320 -30.13 5.41 20.60
N GLU A 321 -29.98 5.81 21.87
CA GLU A 321 -30.55 5.08 23.04
C GLU A 321 -32.07 5.25 23.24
#